data_AF-A0A662K2H3-F1
#
_entry.id   AF-A0A662K2H3-F1
#
_cell.length_a   1.000
_cell.length_b   1.000
_cell.length_c   1.000
_cell.angle_alpha   90.00
_cell.angle_beta   90.00
_cell.angle_gamma   90.00
#
_symmetry.space_group_name_H-M   'P 1'
#
loop_
_entity.id
_entity.type
_entity.pdbx_description
1 polymer ?
#
loop_
_entity_poly.entity_id
_entity_poly.type
_entity_poly.pdbx_seq_one_letter_code
_entity_poly.pdbx_strand_id
1 'polypeptide(L)'
;MKGRTKCPKCGYGFVVDAPDDSEKYEATCPECRHVFMVRCTPSSSNASADVECGWEEHGEPRKTVLSSLRPKTNKPIIASVLLTIVFFLGVFTAVSIKMASQVTFLGLNFLFNILLVNTENLVLITLIVVFSGFALAAAAAAFKRQYFGLSVAGAVLGIFSFGFIIGIALSICALALIMLSRDEFENGTKGKVF
;
A
#
# COMPACT_ATOMS: atom_id res chain seq x y z
N MET A 1 -8.96 -48.15 -31.89
CA MET A 1 -9.98 -48.35 -30.82
C MET A 1 -11.27 -47.58 -31.12
N LYS A 2 -12.45 -48.12 -30.78
CA LYS A 2 -13.75 -47.41 -30.89
C LYS A 2 -14.22 -46.98 -29.50
N GLY A 3 -14.33 -45.68 -29.25
CA GLY A 3 -14.80 -45.12 -27.98
C GLY A 3 -16.04 -44.25 -28.19
N ARG A 4 -17.01 -44.30 -27.26
CA ARG A 4 -18.14 -43.37 -27.25
C ARG A 4 -17.74 -42.11 -26.50
N THR A 5 -18.00 -40.95 -27.09
CA THR A 5 -17.78 -39.64 -26.45
C THR A 5 -19.01 -38.76 -26.63
N LYS A 6 -19.25 -37.87 -25.66
CA LYS A 6 -20.23 -36.78 -25.76
C LYS A 6 -19.53 -35.47 -26.02
N CYS A 7 -20.05 -34.68 -26.96
CA CYS A 7 -19.55 -33.34 -27.21
C CYS A 7 -19.86 -32.41 -26.02
N PRO A 8 -18.90 -31.62 -25.51
CA PRO A 8 -19.14 -30.69 -24.39
C PRO A 8 -20.04 -29.51 -24.77
N LYS A 9 -20.13 -29.17 -26.06
CA LYS A 9 -20.88 -27.99 -26.54
C LYS A 9 -22.34 -28.29 -26.87
N CYS A 10 -22.63 -29.45 -27.48
CA CYS A 10 -23.99 -29.83 -27.85
C CYS A 10 -24.52 -31.08 -27.13
N GLY A 11 -23.68 -31.79 -26.37
CA GLY A 11 -24.07 -33.03 -25.67
C GLY A 11 -24.25 -34.24 -26.58
N TYR A 12 -24.09 -34.10 -27.89
CA TYR A 12 -24.27 -35.19 -28.86
C TYR A 12 -23.24 -36.31 -28.65
N GLY A 13 -23.74 -37.54 -28.49
CA GLY A 13 -22.93 -38.74 -28.32
C GLY A 13 -22.59 -39.38 -29.66
N PHE A 14 -21.30 -39.54 -29.96
CA PHE A 14 -20.85 -40.19 -31.19
C PHE A 14 -19.65 -41.09 -30.93
N VAL A 15 -19.42 -42.04 -31.85
CA VAL A 15 -18.31 -42.99 -31.77
C VAL A 15 -17.11 -42.41 -32.51
N VAL A 16 -15.97 -42.34 -31.83
CA VAL A 16 -14.69 -41.90 -32.40
C VAL A 16 -13.82 -43.13 -32.61
N ASP A 17 -13.36 -43.30 -33.86
CA ASP A 17 -12.38 -44.31 -34.25
C ASP A 17 -10.98 -43.68 -34.12
N ALA A 18 -10.30 -43.95 -33.00
CA ALA A 18 -8.94 -43.46 -32.74
C ALA A 18 -7.89 -44.52 -33.13
N PRO A 19 -6.76 -44.14 -33.76
CA PRO A 19 -5.66 -45.07 -34.06
C PRO A 19 -4.98 -45.55 -32.76
N ASP A 20 -4.54 -46.81 -32.75
CA ASP A 20 -4.12 -47.53 -31.53
C ASP A 20 -2.81 -47.00 -30.90
N ASP A 21 -2.09 -46.09 -31.56
CA ASP A 21 -0.75 -45.63 -31.17
C ASP A 21 -0.70 -44.20 -30.59
N SER A 22 -1.84 -43.58 -30.23
CA SER A 22 -1.85 -42.20 -29.70
C SER A 22 -2.65 -42.04 -28.40
N GLU A 23 -1.99 -41.57 -27.33
CA GLU A 23 -2.61 -41.29 -26.02
C GLU A 23 -3.58 -40.10 -26.05
N LYS A 24 -3.48 -39.24 -27.08
CA LYS A 24 -4.28 -38.03 -27.26
C LYS A 24 -4.72 -37.93 -28.72
N TYR A 25 -6.02 -37.90 -28.96
CA TYR A 25 -6.59 -37.78 -30.30
C TYR A 25 -7.52 -36.56 -30.40
N GLU A 26 -7.35 -35.79 -31.46
CA GLU A 26 -8.18 -34.62 -31.74
C GLU A 26 -9.48 -35.07 -32.44
N ALA A 27 -10.61 -34.96 -31.74
CA ALA A 27 -11.91 -35.33 -32.29
C ALA A 27 -12.70 -34.08 -32.69
N THR A 28 -13.31 -34.13 -33.88
CA THR A 28 -14.21 -33.08 -34.37
C THR A 28 -15.66 -33.57 -34.26
N CYS A 29 -16.51 -32.81 -33.58
CA CYS A 29 -17.94 -33.12 -33.50
C CYS A 29 -18.62 -32.95 -34.88
N PRO A 30 -19.39 -33.93 -35.37
CA PRO A 30 -20.05 -33.85 -36.69
C PRO A 30 -21.18 -32.80 -36.74
N GLU A 31 -21.79 -32.49 -35.60
CA GLU A 31 -22.96 -31.61 -35.52
C GLU A 31 -22.56 -30.14 -35.32
N CYS A 32 -21.68 -29.85 -34.36
CA CYS A 32 -21.32 -28.48 -34.01
C CYS A 32 -19.92 -28.03 -34.49
N ARG A 33 -19.17 -28.92 -35.16
CA ARG A 33 -17.78 -28.72 -35.62
C ARG A 33 -16.81 -28.24 -34.53
N HIS A 34 -17.14 -28.43 -33.25
CA HIS A 34 -16.23 -28.12 -32.16
C HIS A 34 -15.14 -29.19 -32.09
N VAL A 35 -13.90 -28.73 -31.94
CA VAL A 35 -12.70 -29.57 -31.93
C VAL A 35 -12.18 -29.66 -30.50
N PHE A 36 -11.95 -30.89 -30.02
CA PHE A 36 -11.60 -31.17 -28.63
C PHE A 36 -10.76 -32.45 -28.53
N MET A 37 -9.86 -32.52 -27.54
CA MET A 37 -8.86 -33.59 -27.39
C MET A 37 -9.31 -34.76 -26.48
N VAL A 38 -9.55 -35.95 -27.04
CA VAL A 38 -9.94 -37.16 -26.29
C VAL A 38 -8.67 -37.84 -25.76
N ARG A 39 -8.68 -38.32 -24.51
CA ARG A 39 -7.74 -39.37 -24.08
C ARG A 39 -8.48 -40.70 -24.00
N CYS A 40 -7.93 -41.72 -24.67
CA CYS A 40 -8.42 -43.10 -24.58
C CYS A 40 -7.37 -43.93 -23.84
N THR A 41 -7.63 -44.32 -22.59
CA THR A 41 -6.75 -45.24 -21.84
C THR A 41 -7.21 -46.69 -22.06
N PRO A 42 -6.33 -47.62 -22.47
CA PRO A 42 -6.70 -49.03 -22.55
C PRO A 42 -6.83 -49.64 -21.16
N SER A 43 -8.03 -50.08 -20.77
CA SER A 43 -8.22 -50.86 -19.55
C SER A 43 -7.76 -52.29 -19.80
N SER A 44 -6.66 -52.69 -19.16
CA SER A 44 -6.25 -54.09 -19.10
C SER A 44 -7.30 -54.93 -18.34
N SER A 45 -7.63 -56.07 -18.92
CA SER A 45 -8.46 -57.18 -18.40
C SER A 45 -9.98 -57.13 -18.67
N ASN A 46 -10.36 -57.96 -19.65
CA ASN A 46 -11.57 -58.77 -19.82
C ASN A 46 -12.97 -58.20 -19.52
N ALA A 47 -13.83 -58.40 -20.53
CA ALA A 47 -15.28 -58.48 -20.50
C ALA A 47 -16.07 -57.17 -20.31
N SER A 48 -16.65 -56.71 -21.43
CA SER A 48 -17.94 -56.01 -21.52
C SER A 48 -18.21 -54.94 -20.46
N ALA A 49 -17.62 -53.76 -20.63
CA ALA A 49 -18.15 -52.54 -20.06
C ALA A 49 -17.69 -51.37 -20.93
N ASP A 50 -18.63 -50.48 -21.26
CA ASP A 50 -18.42 -49.28 -22.06
C ASP A 50 -17.17 -48.50 -21.59
N VAL A 51 -16.20 -48.31 -22.49
CA VAL A 51 -15.01 -47.48 -22.22
C VAL A 51 -15.47 -46.03 -22.16
N GLU A 52 -15.64 -45.52 -20.95
CA GLU A 52 -16.09 -44.17 -20.68
C GLU A 52 -14.91 -43.20 -20.81
N CYS A 53 -14.75 -42.61 -22.00
CA CYS A 53 -13.71 -41.59 -22.25
C CYS A 53 -14.11 -40.27 -21.59
N GLY A 54 -13.43 -39.92 -20.49
CA GLY A 54 -13.58 -38.64 -19.80
C GLY A 54 -12.82 -37.49 -20.48
N TRP A 55 -13.36 -36.28 -20.36
CA TRP A 55 -12.79 -35.05 -20.91
C TRP A 55 -12.31 -34.14 -19.77
N GLU A 56 -11.11 -33.59 -19.89
CA GLU A 56 -10.63 -32.52 -19.01
C GLU A 56 -10.50 -31.22 -19.82
N GLU A 57 -11.23 -30.18 -19.43
CA GLU A 57 -10.96 -28.82 -19.93
C GLU A 57 -9.64 -28.34 -19.33
N HIS A 58 -8.62 -28.23 -20.18
CA HIS A 58 -7.40 -27.51 -19.80
C HIS A 58 -7.71 -26.01 -19.85
N GLY A 59 -8.35 -25.52 -18.80
CA GLY A 59 -8.42 -24.08 -18.54
C GLY A 59 -6.99 -23.59 -18.33
N GLU A 60 -6.45 -22.87 -19.32
CA GLU A 60 -5.24 -22.09 -19.10
C GLU A 60 -5.47 -21.25 -17.83
N PRO A 61 -4.48 -21.16 -16.92
CA PRO A 61 -4.64 -20.36 -15.72
C PRO A 61 -4.98 -18.95 -16.19
N ARG A 62 -6.25 -18.52 -15.98
CA ARG A 62 -6.62 -17.13 -16.19
C ARG A 62 -5.67 -16.37 -15.30
N LYS A 63 -4.77 -15.62 -15.92
CA LYS A 63 -3.90 -14.69 -15.23
C LYS A 63 -4.86 -13.75 -14.50
N THR A 64 -5.16 -14.04 -13.24
CA THR A 64 -5.82 -13.09 -12.38
C THR A 64 -4.84 -11.93 -12.35
N VAL A 65 -5.20 -10.84 -13.02
CA VAL A 65 -4.43 -9.60 -13.01
C VAL A 65 -4.57 -9.06 -11.59
N LEU A 66 -3.90 -9.68 -10.63
CA LEU A 66 -3.54 -9.05 -9.38
C LEU A 66 -2.76 -7.83 -9.83
N SER A 67 -3.36 -6.65 -9.62
CA SER A 67 -2.71 -5.38 -9.90
C SER A 67 -1.32 -5.46 -9.30
N SER A 68 -0.31 -5.43 -10.18
CA SER A 68 1.11 -5.42 -9.82
C SER A 68 1.29 -4.53 -8.59
N LEU A 69 1.69 -5.15 -7.46
CA LEU A 69 2.01 -4.43 -6.24
C LEU A 69 3.18 -3.50 -6.57
N ARG A 70 2.87 -2.23 -6.84
CA ARG A 70 3.85 -1.21 -7.21
C ARG A 70 4.95 -1.21 -6.14
N PRO A 71 6.24 -1.23 -6.53
CA PRO A 71 7.33 -1.32 -5.57
C PRO A 71 7.25 -0.15 -4.58
N LYS A 72 7.37 -0.47 -3.29
CA LYS A 72 7.43 0.54 -2.22
C LYS A 72 8.66 1.43 -2.46
N THR A 73 8.47 2.75 -2.52
CA THR A 73 9.59 3.69 -2.58
C THR A 73 9.89 4.28 -1.19
N ASN A 74 11.06 4.89 -1.05
CA ASN A 74 11.58 5.42 0.22
C ASN A 74 11.17 6.88 0.46
N LYS A 75 10.45 7.51 -0.48
CA LYS A 75 10.02 8.92 -0.40
C LYS A 75 9.24 9.28 0.88
N PRO A 76 8.19 8.53 1.28
CA PRO A 76 7.43 8.88 2.50
C PRO A 76 8.26 8.64 3.77
N ILE A 77 9.23 7.73 3.73
CA ILE A 77 10.15 7.48 4.85
C ILE A 77 11.10 8.67 5.02
N ILE A 78 11.65 9.20 3.93
CA ILE A 78 12.48 10.41 3.98
C ILE A 78 11.68 11.58 4.56
N ALA A 79 10.44 11.78 4.10
CA ALA A 79 9.56 12.81 4.65
C ALA A 79 9.31 12.65 6.16
N SER A 80 9.10 11.41 6.63
CA SER A 80 8.94 11.09 8.06
C SER A 80 10.19 11.48 8.87
N VAL A 81 11.40 11.18 8.36
CA VAL A 81 12.65 11.55 9.03
C VAL A 81 12.81 13.07 9.12
N LEU A 82 12.50 13.80 8.04
CA LEU A 82 12.54 15.26 8.04
C LEU A 82 11.60 15.87 9.09
N LEU A 83 10.36 15.37 9.18
CA LEU A 83 9.38 15.84 10.17
C LEU A 83 9.81 15.50 11.61
N THR A 84 10.47 14.37 11.81
CA THR A 84 11.03 13.99 13.10
C THR A 84 12.13 14.97 13.53
N ILE A 85 12.98 15.42 12.61
CA ILE A 85 13.98 16.46 12.88
C ILE A 85 13.30 17.77 13.26
N VAL A 86 12.24 18.17 12.55
CA VAL A 86 11.46 19.38 12.87
C VAL A 86 10.88 19.30 14.28
N PHE A 87 10.39 18.14 14.71
CA PHE A 87 9.93 17.94 16.09
C PHE A 87 11.03 18.21 17.11
N PHE A 88 12.22 17.63 16.94
CA PHE A 88 13.33 17.85 17.86
C PHE A 88 13.79 19.31 17.88
N LEU A 89 13.80 19.99 16.73
CA LEU A 89 14.08 21.44 16.66
C LEU A 89 13.03 22.28 17.40
N GLY A 90 11.74 21.91 17.30
CA GLY A 90 10.65 22.56 18.04
C GLY A 90 10.77 22.39 19.56
N VAL A 91 11.13 21.19 20.02
CA VAL A 91 11.37 20.94 21.45
C VAL A 91 12.61 21.72 21.93
N PHE A 92 13.69 21.71 21.14
CA PHE A 92 14.93 22.42 21.48
C PHE A 92 14.71 23.93 21.59
N THR A 93 13.90 24.51 20.69
CA THR A 93 13.57 25.95 20.74
C THR A 93 12.70 26.29 21.96
N ALA A 94 11.71 25.46 22.30
CA ALA A 94 10.92 25.64 23.52
C ALA A 94 11.79 25.62 24.80
N VAL A 95 12.76 24.71 24.89
CA VAL A 95 13.73 24.66 26.00
C VAL A 95 14.63 25.89 26.01
N SER A 96 15.10 26.33 24.84
CA SER A 96 15.99 27.49 24.69
C SER A 96 15.31 28.79 25.12
N ILE A 97 14.02 29.00 24.79
CA ILE A 97 13.25 30.18 25.22
C ILE A 97 13.13 30.23 26.74
N LYS A 98 12.82 29.08 27.37
CA LYS A 98 12.74 28.99 28.83
C LYS A 98 14.09 29.31 29.49
N MET A 99 15.18 28.75 28.96
CA MET A 99 16.53 29.01 29.47
C MET A 99 16.93 30.49 29.31
N ALA A 100 16.60 31.12 28.18
CA ALA A 100 16.90 32.53 27.93
C ALA A 100 16.17 33.46 28.90
N SER A 101 14.90 33.19 29.21
CA SER A 101 14.10 33.98 30.17
C SER A 101 14.70 34.01 31.58
N GLN A 102 15.43 32.96 31.97
CA GLN A 102 16.11 32.90 33.27
C GLN A 102 17.35 33.79 33.33
N VAL A 103 18.02 34.03 32.20
CA VAL A 103 19.22 34.90 32.11
C VAL A 103 18.83 36.38 32.04
N THR A 104 17.68 36.72 31.45
CA THR A 104 17.16 38.11 31.36
C THR A 104 16.74 38.69 32.72
N PHE A 105 16.67 37.85 33.76
CA PHE A 105 16.37 38.21 35.15
C PHE A 105 17.40 39.16 35.80
N LEU A 106 18.62 39.25 35.26
CA LEU A 106 19.72 40.04 35.85
C LEU A 106 19.73 41.54 35.44
N GLY A 107 18.81 41.99 34.56
CA GLY A 107 18.77 43.35 34.01
C GLY A 107 17.55 44.17 34.47
N LEU A 108 17.79 45.14 35.36
CA LEU A 108 17.03 46.33 35.83
C LEU A 108 15.54 46.61 35.48
N ASN A 109 14.69 45.64 35.11
CA ASN A 109 13.23 45.83 34.95
C ASN A 109 12.45 44.64 35.50
N PHE A 110 12.57 44.44 36.82
CA PHE A 110 12.09 43.28 37.56
C PHE A 110 10.55 43.20 37.65
N LEU A 111 9.84 44.31 37.89
CA LEU A 111 8.39 44.27 38.13
C LEU A 111 7.54 44.19 36.84
N PHE A 112 7.96 44.88 35.77
CA PHE A 112 7.20 44.97 34.52
C PHE A 112 7.39 43.74 33.61
N ASN A 113 8.57 43.10 33.66
CA ASN A 113 8.81 41.85 32.94
C ASN A 113 8.16 40.64 33.61
N ILE A 114 8.07 40.56 34.94
CA ILE A 114 7.55 39.36 35.63
C ILE A 114 6.07 39.08 35.32
N LEU A 115 5.22 40.10 35.18
CA LEU A 115 3.78 39.89 35.01
C LEU A 115 3.34 39.69 33.54
N LEU A 116 3.98 40.39 32.58
CA LEU A 116 3.65 40.29 31.15
C LEU A 116 4.48 39.24 30.40
N VAL A 117 5.76 39.04 30.75
CA VAL A 117 6.65 38.12 30.01
C VAL A 117 6.43 36.66 30.40
N ASN A 118 6.04 36.38 31.64
CA ASN A 118 5.82 35.00 32.09
C ASN A 118 4.53 34.38 31.53
N THR A 119 3.47 35.16 31.31
CA THR A 119 2.21 34.66 30.74
C THR A 119 2.33 34.48 29.22
N GLU A 120 2.85 35.47 28.50
CA GLU A 120 3.01 35.41 27.03
C GLU A 120 4.02 34.33 26.60
N ASN A 121 5.15 34.19 27.29
CA ASN A 121 6.13 33.13 26.97
C ASN A 121 5.58 31.73 27.27
N LEU A 122 4.77 31.56 28.32
CA LEU A 122 4.16 30.28 28.65
C LEU A 122 3.15 29.87 27.57
N VAL A 123 2.33 30.81 27.09
CA VAL A 123 1.40 30.59 25.96
C VAL A 123 2.18 30.23 24.69
N LEU A 124 3.27 30.93 24.38
CA LEU A 124 4.10 30.64 23.22
C LEU A 124 4.76 29.25 23.31
N ILE A 125 5.34 28.90 24.45
CA ILE A 125 5.99 27.59 24.68
C ILE A 125 4.97 26.46 24.55
N THR A 126 3.80 26.60 25.17
CA THR A 126 2.74 25.58 25.08
C THR A 126 2.25 25.40 23.65
N LEU A 127 2.08 26.49 22.89
CA LEU A 127 1.70 26.45 21.48
C LEU A 127 2.76 25.79 20.59
N ILE A 128 4.05 26.09 20.80
CA ILE A 128 5.16 25.43 20.09
C ILE A 128 5.19 23.93 20.39
N VAL A 129 5.00 23.54 21.65
CA VAL A 129 4.96 22.12 22.04
C VAL A 129 3.78 21.41 21.39
N VAL A 130 2.60 22.03 21.34
CA VAL A 130 1.42 21.47 20.67
C VAL A 130 1.67 21.29 19.17
N PHE A 131 2.21 22.30 18.48
CA PHE A 131 2.52 22.20 17.04
C PHE A 131 3.61 21.18 16.73
N SER A 132 4.63 21.06 17.57
CA SER A 132 5.64 20.01 17.42
C SER A 132 5.01 18.61 17.60
N GLY A 133 4.06 18.44 18.52
CA GLY A 133 3.28 17.21 18.65
C GLY A 133 2.55 16.80 17.38
N PHE A 134 1.96 17.76 16.65
CA PHE A 134 1.35 17.49 15.34
C PHE A 134 2.37 17.10 14.27
N ALA A 135 3.57 17.69 14.28
CA ALA A 135 4.66 17.28 13.39
C ALA A 135 5.09 15.82 13.64
N LEU A 136 5.13 15.40 14.91
CA LEU A 136 5.41 14.01 15.29
C LEU A 136 4.29 13.06 14.84
N ALA A 137 3.03 13.46 14.99
CA ALA A 137 1.90 12.69 14.49
C ALA A 137 1.95 12.52 12.97
N ALA A 138 2.31 13.58 12.23
CA ALA A 138 2.53 13.50 10.78
C ALA A 138 3.72 12.60 10.43
N ALA A 139 4.83 12.66 11.19
CA ALA A 139 5.97 11.75 11.00
C ALA A 139 5.55 10.28 11.18
N ALA A 140 4.76 9.97 12.21
CA ALA A 140 4.24 8.63 12.47
C ALA A 140 3.27 8.16 11.37
N ALA A 141 2.40 9.06 10.88
CA ALA A 141 1.48 8.79 9.77
C ALA A 141 2.25 8.50 8.47
N ALA A 142 3.29 9.29 8.17
CA ALA A 142 4.18 9.09 7.03
C ALA A 142 4.98 7.79 7.13
N PHE A 143 5.45 7.42 8.33
CA PHE A 143 6.18 6.17 8.58
C PHE A 143 5.31 4.94 8.32
N LYS A 144 4.09 4.95 8.87
CA LYS A 144 3.12 3.86 8.68
C LYS A 144 2.46 3.87 7.31
N ARG A 145 2.64 4.93 6.51
CA ARG A 145 1.98 5.16 5.22
C ARG A 145 0.45 5.09 5.33
N GLN A 146 -0.09 5.58 6.44
CA GLN A 146 -1.52 5.59 6.73
C GLN A 146 -1.99 7.03 6.95
N TYR A 147 -3.26 7.29 6.63
CA TYR A 147 -3.92 8.59 6.88
C TYR A 147 -3.21 9.79 6.22
N PHE A 148 -3.26 9.86 4.88
CA PHE A 148 -2.66 10.96 4.10
C PHE A 148 -3.07 12.35 4.61
N GLY A 149 -4.36 12.56 4.89
CA GLY A 149 -4.86 13.85 5.37
C GLY A 149 -4.22 14.32 6.68
N LEU A 150 -3.99 13.39 7.62
CA LEU A 150 -3.32 13.70 8.89
C LEU A 150 -1.84 14.08 8.67
N SER A 151 -1.17 13.39 7.75
CA SER A 151 0.23 13.69 7.39
C SER A 151 0.38 15.10 6.79
N VAL A 152 -0.52 15.47 5.86
CA VAL A 152 -0.52 16.80 5.26
C VAL A 152 -0.86 17.89 6.28
N ALA A 153 -1.91 17.70 7.08
CA ALA A 153 -2.31 18.68 8.08
C ALA A 153 -1.20 18.91 9.12
N GLY A 154 -0.59 17.83 9.63
CA GLY A 154 0.50 17.96 10.60
C GLY A 154 1.78 18.53 10.00
N ALA A 155 2.08 18.32 8.71
CA ALA A 155 3.18 18.99 8.03
C ALA A 155 2.95 20.50 7.91
N VAL A 156 1.73 20.93 7.54
CA VAL A 156 1.36 22.35 7.48
C VAL A 156 1.45 23.01 8.86
N LEU A 157 0.93 22.36 9.90
CA LEU A 157 1.03 22.85 11.28
C LEU A 157 2.49 22.88 11.76
N GLY A 158 3.32 21.94 11.31
CA GLY A 158 4.75 21.90 11.59
C GLY A 158 5.52 23.11 11.04
N ILE A 159 5.04 23.80 10.00
CA ILE A 159 5.65 25.04 9.48
C ILE A 159 5.66 26.13 10.56
N PHE A 160 4.63 26.17 11.40
CA PHE A 160 4.49 27.15 12.48
C PHE A 160 5.27 26.77 13.74
N SER A 161 5.85 25.57 13.79
CA SER A 161 6.76 25.18 14.86
C SER A 161 8.10 25.89 14.64
N PHE A 162 8.23 27.10 15.20
CA PHE A 162 9.38 27.99 15.07
C PHE A 162 10.71 27.27 15.39
N GLY A 163 11.40 26.83 14.35
CA GLY A 163 12.66 26.09 14.43
C GLY A 163 13.69 26.64 13.45
N PHE A 164 14.08 27.92 13.60
CA PHE A 164 14.97 28.62 12.66
C PHE A 164 14.47 28.62 11.20
N ILE A 165 15.12 29.37 10.31
CA ILE A 165 14.82 29.38 8.86
C ILE A 165 14.88 27.94 8.28
N ILE A 166 15.73 27.11 8.89
CA ILE A 166 15.96 25.71 8.54
C ILE A 166 14.69 24.85 8.73
N GLY A 167 13.92 25.06 9.81
CA GLY A 167 12.70 24.30 10.09
C GLY A 167 11.60 24.53 9.06
N ILE A 168 11.46 25.78 8.59
CA ILE A 168 10.50 26.12 7.52
C ILE A 168 10.87 25.39 6.23
N ALA A 169 12.15 25.44 5.83
CA ALA A 169 12.63 24.77 4.63
C ALA A 169 12.42 23.24 4.71
N LEU A 170 12.75 22.63 5.85
CA LEU A 170 12.54 21.21 6.10
C LEU A 170 11.05 20.81 6.02
N SER A 171 10.17 21.61 6.61
CA SER A 171 8.73 21.34 6.61
C SER A 171 8.12 21.45 5.20
N ILE A 172 8.54 22.45 4.41
CA ILE A 172 8.13 22.59 3.01
C ILE A 172 8.63 21.40 2.17
N CYS A 173 9.89 21.01 2.33
CA CYS A 173 10.45 19.83 1.65
C CYS A 173 9.70 18.54 2.03
N ALA A 174 9.40 18.36 3.31
CA ALA A 174 8.62 17.21 3.79
C ALA A 174 7.21 17.20 3.18
N LEU A 175 6.54 18.36 3.13
CA LEU A 175 5.23 18.51 2.52
C LEU A 175 5.24 18.18 1.03
N ALA A 176 6.25 18.66 0.30
CA ALA A 176 6.42 18.34 -1.13
C ALA A 176 6.63 16.83 -1.35
N LEU A 177 7.44 16.18 -0.52
CA LEU A 177 7.65 14.73 -0.59
C LEU A 177 6.38 13.93 -0.25
N ILE A 178 5.59 14.38 0.72
CA ILE A 178 4.28 13.78 1.05
C ILE A 178 3.33 13.90 -0.14
N MET A 179 3.28 15.07 -0.80
CA MET A 179 2.44 15.28 -1.99
C MET A 179 2.88 14.39 -3.17
N LEU A 180 4.19 14.25 -3.41
CA LEU A 180 4.72 13.37 -4.47
C LEU A 180 4.47 11.89 -4.20
N SER A 181 4.31 11.49 -2.93
CA SER A 181 4.08 10.09 -2.53
C SER A 181 2.61 9.78 -2.25
N ARG A 182 1.68 10.67 -2.64
CA ARG A 182 0.23 10.49 -2.45
C ARG A 182 -0.28 9.11 -2.86
N ASP A 183 0.14 8.61 -4.01
CA ASP A 183 -0.22 7.29 -4.54
C ASP A 183 0.11 6.14 -3.57
N GLU A 184 1.16 6.27 -2.76
CA GLU A 184 1.58 5.23 -1.82
C GLU A 184 0.68 5.18 -0.58
N PHE A 185 0.13 6.31 -0.16
CA PHE A 185 -0.84 6.36 0.93
C PHE A 185 -2.18 5.78 0.51
N GLU A 186 -2.60 6.02 -0.75
CA GLU A 186 -3.85 5.48 -1.31
C GLU A 186 -3.77 3.99 -1.63
N ASN A 187 -2.60 3.45 -1.97
CA ASN A 187 -2.41 2.02 -2.24
C ASN A 187 -2.16 1.19 -0.96
N GLY A 188 -1.61 1.80 0.10
CA GLY A 188 -1.41 1.13 1.39
C GLY A 188 -2.71 0.69 2.08
N THR A 189 -3.85 1.31 1.76
CA THR A 189 -5.17 0.94 2.27
C THR A 189 -5.83 -0.20 1.48
N LYS A 190 -5.54 -0.31 0.17
CA LYS A 190 -6.17 -1.29 -0.74
C LYS A 190 -5.68 -2.74 -0.55
N GLY A 191 -4.50 -2.94 0.04
CA GLY A 191 -3.93 -4.28 0.26
C GLY A 191 -4.41 -5.00 1.53
N LYS A 192 -5.32 -4.41 2.33
CA LYS A 192 -5.83 -5.01 3.59
C LYS A 192 -7.22 -5.63 3.46
N VAL A 193 -7.78 -5.67 2.26
CA VAL A 193 -9.10 -6.25 1.97
C VAL A 193 -8.90 -7.50 1.11
N PHE A 194 -8.39 -8.57 1.72
CA PHE A 194 -8.46 -9.93 1.19
C PHE A 194 -8.57 -10.90 2.37
#